data_AF-A3J4Z0-F1
#
_entry.id   AF-A3J4Z0-F1
#
_cell.length_a   1.000
_cell.length_b   1.000
_cell.length_c   1.000
_cell.angle_alpha   90.00
_cell.angle_beta   90.00
_cell.angle_gamma   90.00
#
_symmetry.space_group_name_H-M   'P 1'
#
loop_
_entity.id
_entity.type
_entity.pdbx_description
1 polymer ?
#
loop_
_entity_poly.entity_id
_entity_poly.type
_entity_poly.pdbx_seq_one_letter_code
_entity_poly.pdbx_strand_id
1 'polypeptide(L)' 'MYRTIKGDMVDAFEEAGSGFGKSYNFKYYPARIDYILVENTIKVKQYKSLDTFFQSDHFPQIARFSISN' A
#
# COMPACT_ATOMS: atom_id res chain seq x y z
N MET A 1 -9.88 -10.69 -7.96
CA MET A 1 -9.94 -9.24 -8.22
C MET A 1 -8.57 -8.57 -8.05
N TYR A 2 -8.03 -8.42 -6.82
CA TYR A 2 -6.70 -7.80 -6.60
C TYR A 2 -5.59 -8.37 -7.49
N ARG A 3 -5.40 -9.70 -7.50
CA ARG A 3 -4.35 -10.35 -8.31
C ARG A 3 -4.47 -10.02 -9.81
N THR A 4 -5.70 -9.91 -10.31
CA THR A 4 -5.99 -9.55 -11.70
C THR A 4 -5.66 -8.08 -11.98
N ILE A 5 -5.98 -7.17 -11.05
CA ILE A 5 -5.66 -5.74 -11.16
C ILE A 5 -4.16 -5.49 -11.03
N LYS A 6 -3.50 -6.17 -10.08
CA LYS A 6 -2.05 -6.10 -9.89
C LYS A 6 -1.30 -6.55 -11.14
N GLY A 7 -1.71 -7.67 -11.73
CA GLY A 7 -0.96 -8.28 -12.83
C GLY A 7 0.51 -8.46 -12.46
N ASP A 8 1.39 -7.93 -13.31
CA ASP A 8 2.85 -7.99 -13.15
C ASP A 8 3.46 -6.75 -12.49
N MET A 9 2.61 -5.83 -11.96
CA MET A 9 3.07 -4.63 -11.25
C MET A 9 3.58 -4.98 -9.84
N VAL A 10 4.44 -4.13 -9.31
CA VAL A 10 4.93 -4.21 -7.93
C VAL A 10 3.92 -3.54 -7.00
N ASP A 11 3.51 -4.23 -5.94
CA ASP A 11 2.75 -3.63 -4.85
C ASP A 11 3.72 -2.99 -3.85
N ALA A 12 3.65 -1.66 -3.69
CA ALA A 12 4.56 -0.90 -2.84
C ALA A 12 4.50 -1.32 -1.36
N PHE A 13 3.36 -1.82 -0.88
CA PHE A 13 3.26 -2.35 0.47
C PHE A 13 3.93 -3.72 0.59
N GLU A 14 3.77 -4.61 -0.40
CA GLU A 14 4.44 -5.91 -0.39
C GLU A 14 5.97 -5.74 -0.41
N GLU A 15 6.47 -4.72 -1.12
CA GLU A 15 7.90 -4.45 -1.28
C GLU A 15 8.54 -3.76 -0.05
N ALA A 16 7.86 -2.77 0.56
CA ALA A 16 8.47 -1.91 1.58
C ALA A 16 7.59 -1.64 2.81
N GLY A 17 6.44 -2.30 2.90
CA GLY A 17 5.51 -2.20 4.02
C GLY A 17 5.88 -3.13 5.19
N SER A 18 5.12 -3.02 6.27
CA SER A 18 5.25 -3.89 7.44
C SER A 18 3.89 -4.18 8.08
N GLY A 19 3.83 -5.27 8.84
CA GLY A 19 2.59 -5.73 9.48
C GLY A 19 1.55 -6.19 8.47
N PHE A 20 0.27 -5.98 8.79
CA PHE A 20 -0.85 -6.42 7.95
C PHE A 20 -1.29 -5.38 6.90
N GLY A 21 -0.70 -4.19 6.90
CA GLY A 21 -1.06 -3.13 5.94
C GLY A 21 -2.49 -2.67 6.02
N LYS A 22 -3.06 -2.64 7.24
CA LYS A 22 -4.42 -2.16 7.48
C LYS A 22 -4.58 -0.77 6.85
N SER A 23 -5.49 -0.67 5.89
CA SER A 23 -5.83 0.58 5.20
C SER A 23 -7.27 1.01 5.46
N TYR A 24 -8.07 0.14 6.09
CA TYR A 24 -9.46 0.41 6.42
C TYR A 24 -9.76 0.10 7.88
N ASN A 25 -10.53 0.95 8.54
CA ASN A 25 -10.86 0.84 9.97
C ASN A 25 -11.98 -0.18 10.23
N PHE A 26 -11.72 -1.44 9.89
CA PHE A 26 -12.64 -2.54 10.16
C PHE A 26 -12.43 -3.15 11.55
N LYS A 27 -13.54 -3.52 12.20
CA LYS A 27 -13.58 -3.96 13.60
C LYS A 27 -13.04 -5.39 13.82
N TYR A 28 -13.11 -6.26 12.82
CA TYR A 28 -12.92 -7.71 13.01
C TYR A 28 -11.60 -8.26 12.47
N TYR A 29 -11.03 -7.65 11.43
CA TYR A 29 -9.73 -8.04 10.88
C TYR A 29 -9.07 -6.85 10.17
N PRO A 30 -7.72 -6.78 10.13
CA PRO A 30 -7.03 -5.75 9.39
C PRO A 30 -7.26 -5.95 7.89
N ALA A 31 -8.12 -5.10 7.30
CA ALA A 31 -8.38 -5.10 5.87
C ALA A 31 -7.44 -4.10 5.17
N ARG A 32 -6.79 -4.58 4.11
CA ARG A 32 -6.02 -3.77 3.16
C ARG A 32 -6.76 -3.74 1.84
N ILE A 33 -7.35 -2.60 1.52
CA ILE A 33 -8.17 -2.38 0.32
C ILE A 33 -7.67 -1.21 -0.53
N ASP A 34 -6.67 -0.49 -0.05
CA ASP A 34 -5.97 0.58 -0.76
C ASP A 34 -4.59 0.06 -1.19
N TYR A 35 -4.24 0.26 -2.46
CA TYR A 35 -3.02 -0.27 -3.05
C TYR A 35 -2.30 0.82 -3.85
N ILE A 36 -0.97 0.78 -3.80
CA ILE A 36 -0.12 1.59 -4.67
C ILE A 36 0.70 0.62 -5.52
N LEU A 37 0.32 0.50 -6.78
CA LEU A 37 0.94 -0.39 -7.74
C LEU A 37 1.87 0.41 -8.66
N VAL A 38 3.09 -0.08 -8.88
CA VAL A 38 4.08 0.58 -9.74
C VAL A 38 4.67 -0.39 -10.76
N GLU A 39 5.17 0.13 -11.89
CA GLU A 39 5.92 -0.67 -12.84
C GLU A 39 7.22 -1.23 -12.23
N ASN A 40 7.70 -2.35 -12.76
CA ASN A 40 8.92 -3.03 -12.29
C ASN A 40 10.20 -2.18 -12.38
N THR A 41 10.18 -1.10 -13.18
CA THR A 41 11.29 -0.17 -13.34
C THR A 41 11.36 0.87 -12.21
N ILE A 42 10.29 1.04 -11.43
CA ILE A 42 10.20 2.02 -10.36
C ILE A 42 10.64 1.38 -9.04
N LYS A 43 11.68 1.92 -8.41
CA LYS A 43 12.17 1.39 -7.14
C LYS A 43 11.35 1.92 -5.98
N VAL A 44 10.68 1.04 -5.25
CA VAL A 44 10.02 1.37 -3.98
C VAL A 44 11.10 1.55 -2.90
N LYS A 45 11.09 2.70 -2.22
CA LYS A 45 12.08 3.05 -1.20
C LYS A 45 11.52 2.89 0.21
N GLN A 46 10.26 3.28 0.40
CA GLN A 46 9.57 3.22 1.68
C GLN A 46 8.06 3.13 1.46
N TYR A 47 7.38 2.56 2.45
CA TYR A 47 5.94 2.56 2.57
C TYR A 47 5.55 2.86 4.02
N LYS A 48 4.46 3.61 4.22
CA LYS A 48 3.86 3.87 5.54
C LYS A 48 2.35 3.95 5.43
N SER A 49 1.64 3.22 6.29
CA SER A 49 0.23 3.45 6.58
C SER A 49 0.11 4.37 7.80
N LEU A 50 -0.78 5.35 7.77
CA LEU A 50 -1.08 6.23 8.90
C LEU A 50 -2.33 5.74 9.65
N ASP A 51 -2.19 4.63 10.38
CA ASP A 51 -3.27 3.96 11.11
C ASP A 51 -3.74 4.69 12.38
N THR A 52 -3.18 5.87 12.65
CA THR A 52 -3.58 6.80 13.72
C THR A 52 -4.43 7.98 13.24
N PHE A 53 -4.69 8.07 11.93
CA PHE A 53 -5.52 9.12 11.33
C PHE A 53 -6.99 8.66 11.23
N PHE A 54 -7.87 9.22 12.05
CA PHE A 54 -9.27 8.75 12.20
C PHE A 54 -10.32 9.71 11.62
N GLN A 55 -9.92 10.63 10.73
CA GLN A 55 -10.86 11.55 10.06
C GLN A 55 -11.55 10.91 8.85
N SER A 56 -11.23 9.65 8.55
CA SER A 56 -11.83 8.82 7.52
C SER A 56 -11.90 7.38 8.03
N ASP A 57 -12.74 6.55 7.41
CA ASP A 57 -12.73 5.10 7.60
C ASP A 57 -11.58 4.41 6.83
N HIS A 58 -10.93 5.13 5.91
CA HIS A 58 -9.66 4.74 5.28
C HIS A 58 -8.45 5.44 5.90
N PHE A 59 -7.37 4.69 6.13
CA PHE A 59 -6.09 5.21 6.56
C PHE A 59 -5.25 5.64 5.36
N PRO A 60 -4.60 6.82 5.40
CA PRO A 60 -3.71 7.25 4.34
C PRO A 60 -2.55 6.27 4.10
N GLN A 61 -2.34 5.93 2.83
CA GLN A 61 -1.22 5.11 2.37
C GLN A 61 -0.18 6.00 1.69
N ILE A 62 1.07 5.92 2.13
CA ILE A 62 2.16 6.78 1.64
C ILE A 62 3.30 5.89 1.18
N ALA A 63 3.76 6.09 -0.05
CA ALA A 63 4.92 5.42 -0.60
C ALA A 63 5.93 6.43 -1.14
N ARG A 64 7.21 6.08 -1.07
CA ARG A 64 8.30 6.86 -1.65
C ARG A 64 9.00 6.03 -2.72
N PHE A 65 9.22 6.64 -3.86
CA PHE A 65 9.82 6.00 -5.03
C PHE A 65 11.13 6.65 -5.43
N SER A 66 11.95 5.90 -6.14
CA SER A 66 13.10 6.39 -6.89
C SER A 66 12.89 6.00 -8.35
N ILE A 67 13.02 6.96 -9.25
CA ILE A 67 12.94 6.76 -10.69
C ILE A 67 14.32 7.07 -11.25
N SER A 68 14.88 6.14 -12.01
CA SER A 68 16.14 6.33 -12.72
C SER A 68 15.81 6.50 -14.20
N ASN A 69 16.39 7.53 -14.82
CA ASN A 69 16.36 7.71 -16.28
C ASN A 69 17.37 6.78 -16.95
#